data_AF-A0A496RT58-F1
#
_entry.id   AF-A0A496RT58-F1
#
_cell.length_a   1.000
_cell.length_b   1.000
_cell.length_c   1.000
_cell.angle_alpha   90.00
_cell.angle_beta   90.00
_cell.angle_gamma   90.00
#
_symmetry.space_group_name_H-M   'P 1'
#
loop_
_entity.id
_entity.type
_entity.pdbx_description
1 polymer ?
#
loop_
_entity_poly.entity_id
_entity_poly.type
_entity_poly.pdbx_seq_one_letter_code
_entity_poly.pdbx_strand_id
1 'polypeptide(L)'
;MFPLELMFGFLEKSATILSKLFINCGGIKFTSPLKIVTEPTIKFIRNIFTELLHLPKIFASILILVTAMLLLFLALYYIVKLMKSLVSNKTETVLINIIGRKGIIGIFVGLAFTAMVQSSSITTSLLIPLISAEILTIELAFPITMGANIGTTTTAMLASFATGNSAAITIAFVHFLFNLIGVSCIYPIKIFRKIPIYFARQLGELAFKKRWYAFAYVLGFFFLLPGIFVILLKILK
;
A
#
# COMPACT_ATOMS: atom_id res chain seq x y z
N MET A 1 6.43 13.54 14.87
CA MET A 1 7.29 12.46 15.40
C MET A 1 8.77 12.72 15.20
N PHE A 2 9.22 13.22 14.04
CA PHE A 2 10.65 13.49 13.81
C PHE A 2 11.34 14.40 14.86
N PRO A 3 10.71 15.49 15.38
CA PRO A 3 11.30 16.28 16.47
C PRO A 3 11.38 15.50 17.79
N LEU A 4 10.37 14.70 18.12
CA LEU A 4 10.37 13.82 19.31
C LEU A 4 11.44 12.72 19.21
N GLU A 5 11.69 12.21 18.02
CA GLU A 5 12.76 11.24 17.79
C GLU A 5 14.14 11.86 17.98
N LEU A 6 14.37 13.05 17.40
CA LEU A 6 15.63 13.79 17.57
C LEU A 6 15.88 14.19 19.03
N MET A 7 14.83 14.45 19.80
CA MET A 7 14.95 14.88 21.20
C MET A 7 15.08 13.72 22.20
N PHE A 8 14.40 12.59 21.97
CA PHE A 8 14.29 11.53 22.98
C PHE A 8 14.79 10.15 22.51
N GLY A 9 14.98 9.95 21.20
CA GLY A 9 15.32 8.67 20.59
C GLY A 9 14.32 7.57 20.96
N PHE A 10 13.03 7.92 21.11
CA PHE A 10 12.02 7.01 21.66
C PHE A 10 11.78 5.83 20.72
N LEU A 11 11.66 6.06 19.40
CA LEU A 11 11.47 4.99 18.43
C LEU A 11 12.73 4.13 18.33
N GLU A 12 13.92 4.72 18.30
CA GLU A 12 15.19 3.97 18.29
C GLU A 12 15.32 3.07 19.52
N LYS A 13 15.07 3.58 20.73
CA LYS A 13 15.16 2.80 21.97
C LYS A 13 14.14 1.66 22.00
N SER A 14 12.88 1.93 21.66
CA SER A 14 11.84 0.90 21.60
C SER A 14 12.14 -0.15 20.52
N ALA A 15 12.60 0.27 19.35
CA ALA A 15 12.98 -0.65 18.28
C ALA A 15 14.19 -1.50 18.63
N THR A 16 15.17 -0.96 19.37
CA THR A 16 16.35 -1.70 19.82
C THR A 16 16.01 -2.74 20.87
N ILE A 17 15.06 -2.45 21.77
CA ILE A 17 14.55 -3.44 22.72
C ILE A 17 13.83 -4.55 21.97
N LEU A 18 12.97 -4.18 21.02
CA LEU A 18 12.19 -5.14 20.26
C LEU A 18 13.07 -5.99 19.33
N SER A 19 14.08 -5.40 18.68
CA SER A 19 14.98 -6.11 17.79
C SER A 19 15.77 -7.19 18.51
N LYS A 20 16.20 -6.94 19.76
CA LYS A 20 16.89 -7.96 20.59
C LYS A 20 16.11 -9.26 20.76
N LEU A 21 14.78 -9.22 20.77
CA LEU A 21 13.94 -10.43 20.85
C LEU A 21 13.96 -11.26 19.55
N PHE A 22 14.32 -10.65 18.42
CA PHE A 22 14.23 -11.26 17.08
C PHE A 22 15.60 -11.40 16.37
N ILE A 23 16.71 -10.94 16.95
CA ILE A 23 18.06 -11.11 16.39
C ILE A 23 18.37 -12.60 16.15
N ASN A 24 17.92 -13.48 17.04
CA ASN A 24 18.13 -14.93 16.94
C ASN A 24 17.14 -15.64 16.00
N CYS A 25 16.17 -14.93 15.42
CA CYS A 25 15.23 -15.47 14.43
C CYS A 25 15.71 -15.25 12.98
N GLY A 26 16.92 -14.74 12.78
CA GLY A 26 17.50 -14.45 11.47
C GLY A 26 17.86 -15.69 10.65
N GLY A 27 17.90 -15.54 9.32
CA GLY A 27 18.33 -16.60 8.39
C GLY A 27 17.19 -17.34 7.66
N ILE A 28 15.93 -17.02 7.98
CA ILE A 28 14.77 -17.55 7.25
C ILE A 28 14.57 -16.73 5.96
N LYS A 29 14.74 -17.36 4.80
CA LYS A 29 14.39 -16.73 3.50
C LYS A 29 12.88 -16.68 3.34
N PHE A 30 12.28 -15.55 3.69
CA PHE A 30 10.87 -15.30 3.43
C PHE A 30 10.67 -14.96 1.94
N THR A 31 10.16 -15.91 1.17
CA THR A 31 9.66 -15.63 -0.18
C THR A 31 8.27 -15.02 -0.09
N SER A 32 7.97 -14.04 -0.95
CA SER A 32 6.64 -13.44 -1.00
C SER A 32 5.59 -14.50 -1.32
N PRO A 33 4.53 -14.67 -0.52
CA PRO A 33 3.47 -15.64 -0.80
C PRO A 33 2.88 -15.47 -2.20
N LEU A 34 2.73 -14.23 -2.64
CA LEU A 34 2.26 -13.91 -3.99
C LEU A 34 3.24 -14.39 -5.06
N LYS A 35 4.56 -14.25 -4.81
CA LYS A 35 5.57 -14.75 -5.74
C LYS A 35 5.49 -16.28 -5.86
N ILE A 36 5.29 -17.01 -4.77
CA ILE A 36 5.14 -18.48 -4.82
C ILE A 36 3.95 -18.87 -5.72
N VAL A 37 2.82 -18.17 -5.58
CA VAL A 37 1.61 -18.46 -6.37
C VAL A 37 1.75 -18.03 -7.84
N THR A 38 2.45 -16.93 -8.11
CA THR A 38 2.53 -16.33 -9.46
C THR A 38 3.73 -16.80 -10.28
N GLU A 39 4.80 -17.28 -9.65
CA GLU A 39 6.04 -17.68 -10.31
C GLU A 39 5.85 -18.79 -11.37
N PRO A 40 5.01 -19.83 -11.17
CA PRO A 40 4.72 -20.82 -12.20
C PRO A 40 4.10 -20.19 -13.45
N THR A 41 3.12 -19.30 -13.26
CA THR A 41 2.44 -18.60 -14.36
C THR A 41 3.39 -17.66 -15.10
N ILE A 42 4.27 -16.94 -14.39
CA ILE A 42 5.27 -16.07 -15.00
C ILE A 42 6.25 -16.88 -15.85
N LYS A 43 6.73 -18.04 -15.36
CA LYS A 43 7.62 -18.94 -16.12
C LYS A 43 6.91 -19.48 -17.37
N PHE A 44 5.66 -19.92 -17.23
CA PHE A 44 4.87 -20.40 -18.37
C PHE A 44 4.73 -19.34 -19.46
N ILE A 45 4.34 -18.11 -19.10
CA ILE A 45 4.19 -17.00 -20.05
C ILE A 45 5.54 -16.66 -20.69
N ARG A 46 6.62 -16.60 -19.91
CA ARG A 46 7.97 -16.34 -20.43
C ARG A 46 8.37 -17.39 -21.45
N ASN A 47 8.22 -18.67 -21.14
CA ASN A 47 8.61 -19.77 -22.03
C ASN A 47 7.86 -19.73 -23.37
N ILE A 48 6.58 -19.34 -23.37
CA ILE A 48 5.83 -19.12 -24.63
C ILE A 48 6.52 -18.05 -25.49
N PHE A 49 6.85 -16.89 -24.92
CA PHE A 49 7.39 -15.78 -25.71
C PHE A 49 8.87 -15.94 -26.09
N THR A 50 9.68 -16.59 -25.26
CA THR A 50 11.13 -16.73 -25.50
C THR A 50 11.52 -18.06 -26.15
N GLU A 51 10.93 -19.18 -25.73
CA GLU A 51 11.34 -20.51 -26.20
C GLU A 51 10.47 -21.02 -27.35
N LEU A 52 9.15 -20.78 -27.33
CA LEU A 52 8.26 -21.24 -28.40
C LEU A 52 8.30 -20.32 -29.62
N LEU A 53 8.22 -19.00 -29.39
CA LEU A 53 8.15 -17.98 -30.44
C LEU A 53 9.53 -17.50 -30.95
N HIS A 54 10.63 -17.95 -30.34
CA HIS A 54 12.02 -17.59 -30.71
C HIS A 54 12.26 -16.08 -30.95
N LEU A 55 11.54 -15.22 -30.23
CA LEU A 55 11.62 -13.77 -30.43
C LEU A 55 12.93 -13.20 -29.85
N PRO A 56 13.48 -12.12 -30.45
CA PRO A 56 14.58 -11.39 -29.85
C PRO A 56 14.22 -10.92 -28.43
N LYS A 57 15.18 -10.98 -27.49
CA LYS A 57 14.95 -10.72 -26.05
C LYS A 57 14.21 -9.40 -25.76
N ILE A 58 14.49 -8.36 -26.53
CA ILE A 58 13.85 -7.04 -26.40
C ILE A 58 12.36 -7.12 -26.76
N PHE A 59 12.02 -7.72 -27.90
CA PHE A 59 10.63 -7.88 -28.34
C PHE A 59 9.83 -8.78 -27.39
N ALA A 60 10.41 -9.89 -26.94
CA ALA A 60 9.77 -10.77 -25.97
C ALA A 60 9.48 -10.04 -24.64
N SER A 61 10.41 -9.20 -24.17
CA SER A 61 10.24 -8.43 -22.93
C SER A 61 9.12 -7.39 -23.04
N ILE A 62 9.04 -6.68 -24.18
CA ILE A 62 7.96 -5.72 -24.45
C ILE A 62 6.61 -6.45 -24.48
N LEU A 63 6.53 -7.61 -25.13
CA LEU A 63 5.29 -8.36 -25.25
C LEU A 63 4.82 -8.95 -23.92
N ILE A 64 5.74 -9.43 -23.07
CA ILE A 64 5.45 -9.84 -21.70
C ILE A 64 4.92 -8.67 -20.88
N LEU A 65 5.51 -7.48 -21.00
CA LEU A 65 5.05 -6.27 -20.31
C LEU A 65 3.61 -5.91 -20.72
N VAL A 66 3.32 -5.89 -22.02
CA VAL A 66 1.98 -5.62 -22.55
C VAL A 66 0.98 -6.66 -22.05
N THR A 67 1.35 -7.95 -22.10
CA THR A 67 0.50 -9.05 -21.61
C THR A 67 0.21 -8.93 -20.12
N ALA A 68 1.23 -8.61 -19.31
CA ALA A 68 1.07 -8.39 -17.88
C ALA A 68 0.13 -7.20 -17.58
N MET A 69 0.24 -6.12 -18.35
CA MET A 69 -0.62 -4.96 -18.22
C MET A 69 -2.08 -5.29 -18.58
N LEU A 70 -2.33 -6.06 -19.64
CA LEU A 70 -3.66 -6.54 -20.01
C LEU A 70 -4.26 -7.46 -18.94
N LEU A 71 -3.49 -8.42 -18.43
CA LEU A 71 -3.91 -9.32 -17.36
C LEU A 71 -4.25 -8.55 -16.08
N LEU A 72 -3.50 -7.50 -15.75
CA LEU A 72 -3.78 -6.64 -14.61
C LEU A 72 -5.14 -5.95 -14.76
N PHE A 73 -5.42 -5.34 -15.91
CA PHE A 73 -6.72 -4.71 -16.15
C PHE A 73 -7.87 -5.72 -16.15
N LEU A 74 -7.65 -6.92 -16.72
CA LEU A 74 -8.64 -7.99 -16.73
C LEU A 74 -8.95 -8.50 -15.31
N ALA A 75 -7.91 -8.70 -14.48
CA ALA A 75 -8.06 -9.08 -13.09
C ALA A 75 -8.84 -8.02 -12.30
N LEU A 76 -8.52 -6.74 -12.47
CA LEU A 76 -9.27 -5.63 -11.85
C LEU A 76 -10.74 -5.62 -12.31
N TYR A 77 -11.00 -5.83 -13.59
CA TYR A 77 -12.36 -5.92 -14.12
C TYR A 77 -13.15 -7.07 -13.46
N TYR A 78 -12.57 -8.27 -13.36
CA TYR A 78 -13.24 -9.40 -12.72
C TYR A 78 -13.42 -9.20 -11.22
N ILE A 79 -12.44 -8.63 -10.52
CA ILE A 79 -12.57 -8.28 -9.10
C ILE A 79 -13.77 -7.34 -8.90
N VAL A 80 -13.91 -6.30 -9.73
CA VAL A 80 -15.05 -5.38 -9.65
C VAL A 80 -16.37 -6.09 -9.94
N LYS A 81 -16.40 -6.94 -10.97
CA LYS A 81 -17.61 -7.67 -11.37
C LYS A 81 -18.04 -8.67 -10.30
N LEU A 82 -17.11 -9.44 -9.75
CA LEU A 82 -17.35 -10.39 -8.68
C LEU A 82 -17.78 -9.68 -7.41
N MET A 83 -17.13 -8.58 -7.04
CA MET A 83 -17.53 -7.78 -5.88
C MET A 83 -18.93 -7.21 -6.06
N LYS A 84 -19.26 -6.57 -7.20
CA LYS A 84 -20.65 -6.12 -7.47
C LYS A 84 -21.68 -7.26 -7.34
N SER A 85 -21.33 -8.47 -7.78
CA SER A 85 -22.20 -9.65 -7.66
C SER A 85 -22.31 -10.18 -6.23
N LEU A 86 -21.26 -10.08 -5.41
CA LEU A 86 -21.25 -10.50 -4.02
C LEU A 86 -21.99 -9.48 -3.14
N VAL A 87 -21.86 -8.19 -3.44
CA VAL A 87 -22.54 -7.06 -2.77
C VAL A 87 -24.04 -7.04 -3.02
N SER A 88 -24.47 -7.48 -4.21
CA SER A 88 -25.89 -7.61 -4.53
C SER A 88 -26.62 -8.70 -3.73
N ASN A 89 -25.89 -9.63 -3.09
CA ASN A 89 -26.47 -10.71 -2.31
C ASN A 89 -26.35 -10.38 -0.81
N LYS A 90 -27.48 -10.49 -0.09
CA LYS A 90 -27.79 -10.01 1.27
C LYS A 90 -26.88 -10.47 2.44
N THR A 91 -25.66 -10.96 2.20
CA THR A 91 -24.71 -11.39 3.24
C THR A 91 -23.73 -10.27 3.65
N GLU A 92 -23.69 -9.16 2.91
CA GLU A 92 -22.69 -8.09 3.07
C GLU A 92 -22.95 -7.05 4.15
N THR A 93 -24.16 -7.01 4.71
CA THR A 93 -24.49 -6.07 5.79
C THR A 93 -23.64 -6.32 7.03
N VAL A 94 -23.05 -7.51 7.21
CA VAL A 94 -22.25 -7.86 8.40
C VAL A 94 -20.83 -7.31 8.31
N LEU A 95 -20.12 -7.48 7.18
CA LEU A 95 -18.76 -6.95 7.03
C LEU A 95 -18.77 -5.42 7.05
N ILE A 96 -19.71 -4.81 6.32
CA ILE A 96 -19.87 -3.35 6.26
C ILE A 96 -20.36 -2.80 7.60
N ASN A 97 -21.25 -3.48 8.34
CA ASN A 97 -21.63 -3.04 9.70
C ASN A 97 -20.50 -3.23 10.73
N ILE A 98 -19.69 -4.29 10.63
CA ILE A 98 -18.59 -4.52 11.58
C ILE A 98 -17.47 -3.50 11.32
N ILE A 99 -17.07 -3.32 10.07
CA ILE A 99 -16.08 -2.30 9.66
C ILE A 99 -16.61 -0.89 9.94
N GLY A 100 -17.90 -0.64 9.69
CA GLY A 100 -18.56 0.65 9.90
C GLY A 100 -18.80 1.01 11.36
N ARG A 101 -19.01 0.05 12.26
CA ARG A 101 -19.19 0.30 13.70
C ARG A 101 -17.89 0.67 14.41
N LYS A 102 -16.74 0.15 13.94
CA LYS A 102 -15.42 0.43 14.52
C LYS A 102 -14.38 0.48 13.41
N GLY A 103 -14.05 1.68 12.92
CA GLY A 103 -13.03 1.83 11.87
C GLY A 103 -11.63 1.32 12.23
N ILE A 104 -11.38 0.99 13.51
CA ILE A 104 -10.22 0.20 13.97
C ILE A 104 -10.17 -1.17 13.28
N ILE A 105 -11.31 -1.82 13.05
CA ILE A 105 -11.38 -3.11 12.34
C ILE A 105 -10.92 -2.93 10.89
N GLY A 106 -11.29 -1.83 10.25
CA GLY A 106 -10.78 -1.48 8.91
C GLY A 106 -9.25 -1.38 8.88
N ILE A 107 -8.63 -0.79 9.92
CA ILE A 107 -7.17 -0.72 10.06
C ILE A 107 -6.56 -2.13 10.14
N PHE A 108 -7.13 -3.02 10.97
CA PHE A 108 -6.63 -4.40 11.06
C PHE A 108 -6.79 -5.18 9.76
N VAL A 109 -7.92 -5.04 9.07
CA VAL A 109 -8.15 -5.67 7.75
C VAL A 109 -7.11 -5.19 6.73
N GLY A 110 -6.90 -3.88 6.63
CA GLY A 110 -5.91 -3.31 5.71
C GLY A 110 -4.49 -3.74 6.03
N LEU A 111 -4.13 -3.78 7.31
CA LEU A 111 -2.83 -4.25 7.81
C LEU A 111 -2.63 -5.72 7.45
N ALA A 112 -3.57 -6.59 7.82
CA ALA A 112 -3.46 -8.03 7.59
C ALA A 112 -3.38 -8.34 6.10
N PHE A 113 -4.29 -7.78 5.29
CA PHE A 113 -4.30 -7.99 3.85
C PHE A 113 -2.99 -7.53 3.20
N THR A 114 -2.51 -6.34 3.55
CA THR A 114 -1.28 -5.80 2.98
C THR A 114 -0.03 -6.54 3.47
N ALA A 115 -0.01 -7.00 4.72
CA ALA A 115 1.10 -7.80 5.26
C ALA A 115 1.18 -9.18 4.58
N MET A 116 0.03 -9.80 4.29
CA MET A 116 -0.05 -11.09 3.58
C MET A 116 0.35 -10.96 2.11
N VAL A 117 -0.20 -9.96 1.41
CA VAL A 117 0.06 -9.73 -0.02
C VAL A 117 1.40 -9.04 -0.25
N GLN A 118 1.92 -8.35 0.76
CA GLN A 118 3.17 -7.58 0.73
C GLN A 118 3.18 -6.43 -0.28
N SER A 119 2.01 -5.93 -0.67
CA SER A 119 1.87 -4.84 -1.64
C SER A 119 0.66 -3.97 -1.31
N SER A 120 0.91 -2.74 -0.84
CA SER A 120 -0.14 -1.75 -0.60
C SER A 120 -0.77 -1.25 -1.90
N SER A 121 -0.05 -1.31 -3.02
CA SER A 121 -0.60 -0.95 -4.34
C SER A 121 -1.74 -1.88 -4.79
N ILE A 122 -1.68 -3.17 -4.43
CA ILE A 122 -2.77 -4.11 -4.69
C ILE A 122 -3.98 -3.75 -3.82
N THR A 123 -3.75 -3.45 -2.53
CA THR A 123 -4.81 -3.03 -1.61
C THR A 123 -5.52 -1.77 -2.10
N THR A 124 -4.79 -0.74 -2.50
CA THR A 124 -5.41 0.51 -3.00
C THR A 124 -6.08 0.32 -4.36
N SER A 125 -5.52 -0.51 -5.25
CA SER A 125 -6.12 -0.84 -6.55
C SER A 125 -7.42 -1.64 -6.43
N LEU A 126 -7.62 -2.36 -5.33
CA LEU A 126 -8.89 -3.00 -4.99
C LEU A 126 -9.90 -1.98 -4.46
N LEU A 127 -9.47 -1.05 -3.59
CA LEU A 127 -10.36 -0.08 -2.96
C LEU A 127 -10.94 0.93 -3.97
N ILE A 128 -10.14 1.44 -4.91
CA ILE A 128 -10.56 2.49 -5.84
C ILE A 128 -11.81 2.08 -6.65
N PRO A 129 -11.83 0.90 -7.32
CA PRO A 129 -13.00 0.47 -8.05
C PRO A 129 -14.22 0.16 -7.19
N LEU A 130 -14.03 -0.30 -5.94
CA LEU A 130 -15.13 -0.52 -4.99
C LEU A 130 -15.79 0.81 -4.58
N ILE A 131 -14.98 1.85 -4.39
CA ILE A 131 -15.49 3.21 -4.14
C ILE A 131 -16.21 3.75 -5.38
N SER A 132 -15.62 3.56 -6.57
CA SER A 132 -16.23 3.99 -7.84
C SER A 132 -17.53 3.24 -8.18
N ALA A 133 -17.70 2.04 -7.65
CA ALA A 133 -18.92 1.24 -7.78
C ALA A 133 -19.95 1.53 -6.67
N GLU A 134 -19.68 2.50 -5.79
CA GLU A 134 -20.50 2.87 -4.62
C GLU A 134 -20.73 1.72 -3.62
N ILE A 135 -19.94 0.65 -3.72
CA ILE A 135 -19.94 -0.49 -2.80
C ILE A 135 -19.35 -0.07 -1.44
N LEU A 136 -18.28 0.71 -1.49
CA LEU A 136 -17.53 1.14 -0.32
C LEU A 136 -17.47 2.67 -0.28
N THR A 137 -17.75 3.28 0.87
CA THR A 137 -17.59 4.72 1.01
C THR A 137 -16.12 5.09 1.26
N ILE A 138 -15.72 6.32 0.89
CA ILE A 138 -14.37 6.84 1.16
C ILE A 138 -14.07 6.80 2.67
N GLU A 139 -15.09 7.02 3.49
CA GLU A 139 -15.03 6.97 4.95
C GLU A 139 -14.67 5.58 5.48
N LEU A 140 -15.10 4.50 4.82
CA LEU A 140 -14.73 3.12 5.13
C LEU A 140 -13.40 2.70 4.51
N ALA A 141 -13.05 3.24 3.34
CA ALA A 141 -11.77 2.98 2.69
C ALA A 141 -10.58 3.63 3.41
N PHE A 142 -10.79 4.78 4.05
CA PHE A 142 -9.74 5.50 4.78
C PHE A 142 -9.06 4.65 5.88
N PRO A 143 -9.77 4.05 6.85
CA PRO A 143 -9.13 3.19 7.85
C PRO A 143 -8.42 1.97 7.24
N ILE A 144 -8.97 1.38 6.17
CA ILE A 144 -8.31 0.25 5.47
C ILE A 144 -6.97 0.71 4.87
N THR A 145 -6.95 1.91 4.28
CA THR A 145 -5.71 2.50 3.73
C THR A 145 -4.68 2.79 4.82
N MET A 146 -5.12 3.30 5.99
CA MET A 146 -4.24 3.50 7.14
C MET A 146 -3.64 2.18 7.64
N GLY A 147 -4.44 1.11 7.67
CA GLY A 147 -3.97 -0.24 7.95
C GLY A 147 -2.94 -0.73 6.94
N ALA A 148 -3.20 -0.53 5.64
CA ALA A 148 -2.30 -0.92 4.57
C ALA A 148 -0.92 -0.26 4.66
N ASN A 149 -0.86 1.00 5.11
CA ASN A 149 0.41 1.69 5.36
C ASN A 149 1.22 1.00 6.47
N ILE A 150 0.58 0.56 7.56
CA ILE A 150 1.25 -0.25 8.59
C ILE A 150 1.71 -1.58 7.99
N GLY A 151 0.83 -2.30 7.27
CA GLY A 151 1.16 -3.60 6.66
C GLY A 151 2.31 -3.55 5.65
N THR A 152 2.54 -2.41 4.98
CA THR A 152 3.65 -2.25 4.03
C THR A 152 5.01 -2.46 4.70
N THR A 153 5.14 -2.11 5.98
CA THR A 153 6.38 -2.27 6.76
C THR A 153 6.77 -3.73 7.00
N THR A 154 5.84 -4.68 6.84
CA THR A 154 6.13 -6.12 6.93
C THR A 154 7.16 -6.56 5.89
N THR A 155 7.21 -5.91 4.71
CA THR A 155 8.21 -6.22 3.67
C THR A 155 9.64 -5.96 4.16
N ALA A 156 9.89 -4.80 4.75
CA ALA A 156 11.17 -4.43 5.33
C ALA A 156 11.51 -5.33 6.53
N MET A 157 10.51 -5.70 7.33
CA MET A 157 10.69 -6.62 8.46
C MET A 157 11.19 -7.98 8.00
N LEU A 158 10.52 -8.61 7.03
CA LEU A 158 10.90 -9.91 6.51
C LEU A 158 12.25 -9.87 5.78
N ALA A 159 12.52 -8.81 5.02
CA ALA A 159 13.82 -8.60 4.39
C ALA A 159 14.95 -8.49 5.44
N SER A 160 14.72 -7.75 6.52
CA SER A 160 15.72 -7.59 7.59
C SER A 160 16.03 -8.93 8.29
N PHE A 161 15.01 -9.76 8.56
CA PHE A 161 15.21 -11.09 9.14
C PHE A 161 15.97 -12.03 8.21
N ALA A 162 15.75 -11.92 6.90
CA ALA A 162 16.51 -12.71 5.93
C ALA A 162 18.00 -12.35 5.90
N THR A 163 18.37 -11.10 6.23
CA THR A 163 19.78 -10.67 6.31
C THR A 163 20.47 -11.07 7.62
N GLY A 164 19.71 -11.29 8.70
CA GLY A 164 20.25 -11.53 10.04
C GLY A 164 21.02 -10.33 10.64
N ASN A 165 21.05 -9.18 9.96
CA ASN A 165 21.77 -8.00 10.41
C ASN A 165 20.95 -7.26 11.48
N SER A 166 21.50 -7.14 12.68
CA SER A 166 20.85 -6.48 13.82
C SER A 166 20.47 -5.02 13.54
N ALA A 167 21.29 -4.28 12.80
CA ALA A 167 20.98 -2.90 12.40
C ALA A 167 19.80 -2.86 11.42
N ALA A 168 19.74 -3.77 10.44
CA ALA A 168 18.64 -3.85 9.50
C ALA A 168 17.31 -4.18 10.21
N ILE A 169 17.35 -5.08 11.19
CA ILE A 169 16.18 -5.46 12.00
C ILE A 169 15.69 -4.27 12.83
N THR A 170 16.60 -3.56 13.50
CA THR A 170 16.25 -2.36 14.27
C THR A 170 15.61 -1.30 13.38
N ILE A 171 16.17 -1.03 12.19
CA ILE A 171 15.61 -0.06 11.23
C ILE A 171 14.20 -0.48 10.78
N ALA A 172 13.99 -1.77 10.49
CA ALA A 172 12.67 -2.28 10.12
C ALA A 172 11.64 -2.08 11.25
N PHE A 173 12.02 -2.32 12.51
CA PHE A 173 11.17 -2.06 13.66
C PHE A 173 10.89 -0.57 13.89
N VAL A 174 11.88 0.32 13.68
CA VAL A 174 11.65 1.77 13.70
C VAL A 174 10.58 2.15 12.67
N HIS A 175 10.68 1.62 11.44
CA HIS A 175 9.71 1.90 10.39
C HIS A 175 8.30 1.38 10.73
N PHE A 176 8.20 0.16 11.27
CA PHE A 176 6.95 -0.41 11.76
C PHE A 176 6.33 0.43 12.88
N LEU A 177 7.11 0.77 13.92
CA LEU A 177 6.64 1.56 15.06
C LEU A 177 6.24 2.97 14.67
N PHE A 178 6.97 3.62 13.76
CA PHE A 178 6.62 4.93 13.24
C PHE A 178 5.22 4.93 12.60
N ASN A 179 4.93 3.93 11.75
CA ASN A 179 3.61 3.79 11.13
C ASN A 179 2.54 3.43 12.16
N LEU A 180 2.80 2.45 13.02
CA LEU A 180 1.83 1.98 14.01
C LEU A 180 1.42 3.09 14.99
N ILE A 181 2.40 3.78 15.58
CA ILE A 181 2.15 4.87 16.53
C ILE A 181 1.57 6.07 15.77
N GLY A 182 2.05 6.37 14.56
CA GLY A 182 1.51 7.44 13.73
C GLY A 182 0.02 7.28 13.46
N VAL A 183 -0.40 6.08 13.04
CA VAL A 183 -1.83 5.76 12.85
C VAL A 183 -2.58 5.81 14.19
N SER A 184 -2.01 5.24 15.26
CA SER A 184 -2.65 5.21 16.59
C SER A 184 -2.85 6.60 17.20
N CYS A 185 -1.95 7.56 16.95
CA CYS A 185 -2.08 8.93 17.39
C CYS A 185 -3.03 9.75 16.50
N ILE A 186 -2.96 9.59 15.18
CA ILE A 186 -3.68 10.43 14.23
C ILE A 186 -5.13 9.98 14.07
N TYR A 187 -5.38 8.67 13.95
CA TYR A 187 -6.69 8.14 13.57
C TYR A 187 -7.83 8.44 14.57
N PRO A 188 -7.62 8.38 15.90
CA PRO A 188 -8.67 8.71 16.88
C PRO A 188 -9.12 10.17 16.80
N ILE A 189 -8.26 11.06 16.31
CA ILE A 189 -8.54 12.50 16.24
C ILE A 189 -9.42 12.78 15.02
N LYS A 190 -10.69 13.09 15.27
CA LYS A 190 -11.70 13.31 14.21
C LYS A 190 -11.29 14.36 13.18
N ILE A 191 -10.57 15.41 13.57
CA ILE A 191 -10.16 16.48 12.66
C ILE A 191 -9.18 15.96 11.60
N PHE A 192 -8.17 15.20 12.02
CA PHE A 192 -7.18 14.64 11.10
C PHE A 192 -7.76 13.55 10.21
N ARG A 193 -8.80 12.84 10.65
CA ARG A 193 -9.52 11.90 9.79
C ARG A 193 -10.31 12.61 8.69
N LYS A 194 -10.98 13.73 9.02
CA LYS A 194 -11.85 14.44 8.06
C LYS A 194 -11.07 15.14 6.96
N ILE A 195 -9.86 15.64 7.26
CA ILE A 195 -9.07 16.43 6.30
C ILE A 195 -8.74 15.62 5.02
N PRO A 196 -8.13 14.42 5.08
CA PRO A 196 -7.84 13.63 3.87
C PRO A 196 -9.09 13.21 3.12
N ILE A 197 -10.16 12.83 3.84
CA ILE A 197 -11.43 12.42 3.23
C ILE A 197 -12.06 13.58 2.45
N TYR A 198 -12.04 14.78 3.02
CA TYR A 198 -12.54 16.00 2.38
C TYR A 198 -11.75 16.34 1.11
N PHE A 199 -10.43 16.32 1.18
CA PHE A 199 -9.58 16.57 0.01
C PHE A 199 -9.75 15.48 -1.07
N ALA A 200 -9.86 14.21 -0.69
CA ALA A 200 -10.10 13.12 -1.63
C ALA A 200 -11.43 13.30 -2.38
N ARG A 201 -12.51 13.66 -1.67
CA ARG A 201 -13.83 13.92 -2.27
C ARG A 201 -13.79 15.12 -3.21
N GLN A 202 -13.24 16.26 -2.78
CA GLN A 202 -13.11 17.44 -3.63
C GLN A 202 -12.26 17.18 -4.87
N LEU A 203 -11.11 16.51 -4.73
CA LEU A 203 -10.25 16.18 -5.85
C LEU A 203 -10.96 15.24 -6.83
N GLY A 204 -11.72 14.26 -6.33
CA GLY A 204 -12.55 13.37 -7.14
C GLY A 204 -13.62 14.12 -7.94
N GLU A 205 -14.34 15.04 -7.30
CA GLU A 205 -15.36 15.87 -7.97
C GLU A 205 -14.76 16.79 -9.04
N LEU A 206 -13.62 17.42 -8.74
CA LEU A 206 -12.90 18.25 -9.71
C LEU A 206 -12.41 17.42 -10.89
N ALA A 207 -11.80 16.25 -10.63
CA ALA A 207 -11.33 15.34 -11.66
C ALA A 207 -12.47 14.81 -12.56
N PHE A 208 -13.65 14.56 -11.98
CA PHE A 208 -14.84 14.18 -12.73
C PHE A 208 -15.32 15.31 -13.65
N LYS A 209 -15.31 16.56 -13.18
CA LYS A 209 -15.70 17.73 -14.01
C LYS A 209 -14.74 17.97 -15.16
N LYS A 210 -13.42 17.94 -14.91
CA LYS A 210 -12.39 18.05 -15.95
C LYS A 210 -11.17 17.21 -15.58
N ARG A 211 -10.80 16.28 -16.48
CA ARG A 211 -9.61 15.40 -16.32
C ARG A 211 -8.32 16.17 -16.06
N TRP A 212 -8.20 17.39 -16.58
CA TRP A 212 -7.02 18.25 -16.38
C TRP A 212 -6.73 18.55 -14.89
N TYR A 213 -7.74 18.62 -14.02
CA TYR A 213 -7.50 18.85 -12.58
C TYR A 213 -6.70 17.72 -11.93
N ALA A 214 -6.90 16.47 -12.37
CA ALA A 214 -6.10 15.34 -11.89
C ALA A 214 -4.63 15.48 -12.32
N PHE A 215 -4.38 15.86 -13.59
CA PHE A 215 -3.03 16.12 -14.09
C PHE A 215 -2.37 17.28 -13.35
N ALA A 216 -3.08 18.40 -13.19
CA ALA A 216 -2.58 19.57 -12.46
C ALA A 216 -2.26 19.25 -11.00
N TYR A 217 -3.08 18.42 -10.33
CA TYR A 217 -2.79 17.95 -8.98
C TYR A 217 -1.52 17.11 -8.92
N VAL A 218 -1.37 16.12 -9.82
CA VAL A 218 -0.17 15.27 -9.85
C VAL A 218 1.07 16.12 -10.11
N LEU A 219 1.05 16.98 -11.13
CA LEU A 219 2.18 17.81 -11.53
C LEU A 219 2.52 18.85 -10.45
N GLY A 220 1.49 19.45 -9.85
CA GLY A 220 1.63 20.41 -8.76
C GLY A 220 2.18 19.79 -7.48
N PHE A 221 1.51 18.78 -6.96
CA PHE A 221 1.79 18.26 -5.61
C PHE A 221 3.00 17.33 -5.56
N PHE A 222 3.26 16.55 -6.62
CA PHE A 222 4.36 15.58 -6.63
C PHE A 222 5.64 16.10 -7.28
N PHE A 223 5.58 17.13 -8.13
CA PHE A 223 6.75 17.65 -8.83
C PHE A 223 7.04 19.11 -8.47
N LEU A 224 6.09 20.02 -8.72
CA LEU A 224 6.32 21.46 -8.53
C LEU A 224 6.53 21.81 -7.05
N LEU A 225 5.68 21.32 -6.15
CA LEU A 225 5.76 21.63 -4.73
C LEU A 225 7.10 21.15 -4.12
N PRO A 226 7.51 19.88 -4.27
CA PRO A 226 8.84 19.44 -3.83
C PRO A 226 9.97 20.24 -4.49
N GLY A 227 9.86 20.53 -5.78
CA GLY A 227 10.86 21.33 -6.51
C GLY A 227 11.03 22.73 -5.94
N ILE A 228 9.92 23.41 -5.64
CA ILE A 228 9.92 24.72 -4.99
C ILE A 228 10.57 24.64 -3.61
N PHE A 229 10.20 23.65 -2.78
CA PHE A 229 10.81 23.46 -1.46
C PHE A 229 12.33 23.28 -1.52
N VAL A 230 12.83 22.49 -2.49
CA VAL A 230 14.28 22.28 -2.68
C VAL A 230 14.98 23.58 -3.08
N ILE A 231 14.38 24.37 -3.99
CA ILE A 231 14.92 25.66 -4.41
C ILE A 231 14.94 26.64 -3.22
N LEU A 232 13.85 26.72 -2.46
CA LEU A 232 13.73 27.58 -1.29
C LEU A 232 14.77 27.24 -0.21
N LEU A 233 14.96 25.95 0.07
CA LEU A 233 15.99 25.48 1.00
C LEU A 233 17.41 25.81 0.54
N LYS A 234 17.65 25.86 -0.77
CA LYS A 234 18.95 26.23 -1.34
C LYS A 234 19.21 27.74 -1.31
N ILE A 235 18.16 28.56 -1.33
CA ILE A 235 18.26 30.03 -1.21
C ILE A 235 18.41 30.47 0.26
N LEU A 236 17.83 29.71 1.20
CA LEU A 236 17.89 29.98 2.64
C LEU A 236 19.17 29.48 3.34
N LYS A 237 20.03 28.73 2.65
CA LYS A 237 21.33 28.25 3.11
C LYS A 237 22.45 29.07 2.50
#